data_AF-A0A7S0LFW1-F1
#
_entry.id   AF-A0A7S0LFW1-F1
#
_cell.length_a   1.000
_cell.length_b   1.000
_cell.length_c   1.000
_cell.angle_alpha   90.00
_cell.angle_beta   90.00
_cell.angle_gamma   90.00
#
_symmetry.space_group_name_H-M   'P 1'
#
loop_
_entity.id
_entity.type
_entity.pdbx_description
1 polymer ?
#
loop_
_entity_poly.entity_id
_entity_poly.type
_entity_poly.pdbx_seq_one_letter_code
_entity_poly.pdbx_strand_id
1 'polypeptide(L)'
;RRDRLRLRACSAGAMRTTLLLLALSCFSSAAALVVATPASAMRTPVVSARAPTHQMMAQNNQVVRVEVEIENGEPLEKALRRFRKATNMSGHLRLLRNRKQFESTHDKKIRKNKESLQRLARARRSARARQ
;
A
#
# COMPACT_ATOMS: atom_id res chain seq x y z
N ARG A 1 3.23 -29.07 70.83
CA ARG A 1 3.23 -27.74 71.51
C ARG A 1 3.66 -26.72 70.46
N ARG A 2 2.75 -25.90 69.89
CA ARG A 2 2.41 -24.52 70.32
C ARG A 2 3.69 -23.64 70.28
N ASP A 3 3.85 -22.58 69.46
CA ASP A 3 3.00 -21.42 69.10
C ASP A 3 3.49 -20.78 67.78
N ARG A 4 2.67 -20.45 66.77
CA ARG A 4 1.88 -19.21 66.51
C ARG A 4 2.64 -17.87 66.53
N LEU A 5 2.26 -17.01 65.57
CA LEU A 5 2.45 -15.53 65.42
C LEU A 5 3.65 -15.13 64.54
N ARG A 6 3.58 -14.23 63.54
CA ARG A 6 2.61 -13.21 63.14
C ARG A 6 2.89 -12.78 61.69
N LEU A 7 1.84 -12.49 60.93
CA LEU A 7 1.93 -11.71 59.69
C LEU A 7 2.55 -10.33 59.96
N ARG A 8 3.44 -9.87 59.07
CA ARG A 8 3.67 -8.45 58.84
C ARG A 8 3.46 -8.15 57.36
N ALA A 9 2.40 -7.39 57.09
CA ALA A 9 2.13 -6.75 55.83
C ALA A 9 3.22 -5.70 55.54
N CYS A 10 3.82 -5.75 54.35
CA CYS A 10 4.63 -4.67 53.81
C CYS A 10 4.00 -4.16 52.50
N SER A 11 3.24 -3.08 52.67
CA SER A 11 2.97 -1.95 51.78
C SER A 11 3.16 -2.13 50.26
N ALA A 12 2.03 -2.08 49.54
CA ALA A 12 1.92 -1.96 48.08
C ALA A 12 2.47 -0.62 47.51
N GLY A 13 3.02 0.27 48.35
CA GLY A 13 3.60 1.55 47.91
C GLY A 13 5.00 1.47 47.31
N ALA A 14 5.79 0.46 47.71
CA ALA A 14 7.20 0.34 47.31
C ALA A 14 7.41 -0.09 45.85
N MET A 15 6.42 -0.75 45.23
CA MET A 15 6.50 -1.22 43.84
C MET A 15 6.18 -0.13 42.81
N ARG A 16 5.49 0.94 43.20
CA ARG A 16 5.13 2.06 42.32
C ARG A 16 6.26 3.08 42.19
N THR A 17 7.03 3.26 43.26
CA THR A 17 8.19 4.17 43.29
C THR A 17 9.37 3.63 42.50
N THR A 18 9.58 2.32 42.48
CA THR A 18 10.65 1.68 41.68
C THR A 18 10.35 1.73 40.17
N LEU A 19 9.07 1.58 39.77
CA LEU A 19 8.66 1.73 38.37
C LEU A 19 8.81 3.16 37.84
N LEU A 20 8.55 4.18 38.68
CA LEU A 20 8.72 5.58 38.30
C LEU A 20 10.20 5.97 38.11
N LEU A 21 11.09 5.46 38.96
CA LEU A 21 12.54 5.73 38.83
C LEU A 21 13.16 5.09 37.58
N LEU A 22 12.67 3.93 37.15
CA LEU A 22 13.14 3.23 35.95
C LEU A 22 12.65 3.92 34.65
N ALA A 23 11.52 4.64 34.70
CA ALA A 23 11.01 5.43 33.58
C ALA A 23 11.81 6.74 33.38
N LEU A 24 12.41 7.31 34.43
CA LEU A 24 13.20 8.55 34.34
C LEU A 24 14.62 8.34 33.80
N SER A 25 15.17 7.13 33.83
CA SER A 25 16.53 6.85 33.32
C SER A 25 16.62 6.75 31.78
N CYS A 26 15.50 6.78 31.05
CA CYS A 26 15.48 6.56 29.60
C CYS A 26 15.59 7.85 28.75
N PHE A 27 15.67 9.04 29.36
CA PHE A 27 15.65 10.31 28.62
C PHE A 27 17.01 11.02 28.49
N SER A 28 18.11 10.43 28.97
CA SER A 28 19.43 11.07 28.94
C SER A 28 20.43 10.33 28.05
N SER A 29 20.25 10.43 26.72
CA SER A 29 21.32 10.14 25.76
C SER A 29 21.03 10.84 24.44
N ALA A 30 21.26 12.15 24.42
CA ALA A 30 21.30 12.96 23.21
C ALA A 30 22.53 13.85 23.24
N ALA A 31 23.64 13.40 22.65
CA ALA A 31 24.72 14.25 22.15
C ALA A 31 25.81 13.41 21.46
N ALA A 32 25.99 13.62 20.14
CA ALA A 32 27.25 13.56 19.36
C ALA A 32 26.88 13.58 17.86
N LEU A 33 26.80 14.75 17.20
CA LEU A 33 27.86 15.48 16.48
C LEU A 33 28.46 14.78 15.23
N VAL A 34 28.08 15.33 14.07
CA VAL A 34 28.88 15.74 12.88
C VAL A 34 29.85 14.74 12.24
N VAL A 35 29.61 14.38 10.96
CA VAL A 35 30.64 14.26 9.88
C VAL A 35 29.99 14.57 8.51
N ALA A 36 30.81 15.15 7.63
CA ALA A 36 30.54 15.89 6.41
C ALA A 36 30.17 15.11 5.12
N THR A 37 29.72 15.91 4.13
CA THR A 37 29.54 15.74 2.66
C THR A 37 30.69 15.01 1.90
N PRO A 38 30.59 14.57 0.61
CA PRO A 38 29.79 15.14 -0.49
C PRO A 38 29.25 14.16 -1.57
N ALA A 39 28.60 14.74 -2.59
CA ALA A 39 28.65 14.39 -4.03
C ALA A 39 27.26 14.20 -4.68
N SER A 40 26.86 15.28 -5.34
CA SER A 40 25.78 15.31 -6.32
C SER A 40 26.11 14.37 -7.48
N ALA A 41 25.34 13.31 -7.66
CA ALA A 41 25.29 12.56 -8.92
C ALA A 41 23.96 12.89 -9.60
N MET A 42 23.99 13.96 -10.37
CA MET A 42 22.93 14.38 -11.28
C MET A 42 22.72 13.28 -12.32
N ARG A 43 21.73 12.39 -12.10
CA ARG A 43 21.24 11.48 -13.13
C ARG A 43 20.08 12.16 -13.85
N THR A 44 20.32 12.56 -15.10
CA THR A 44 19.27 12.99 -16.02
C THR A 44 18.33 11.81 -16.30
N PRO A 45 17.03 11.87 -15.96
CA PRO A 45 16.09 10.94 -16.55
C PRO A 45 15.90 11.33 -18.02
N VAL A 46 16.28 10.44 -18.94
CA VAL A 46 15.73 10.46 -20.30
C VAL A 46 14.24 10.17 -20.15
N VAL A 47 13.45 11.24 -20.10
CA VAL A 47 12.00 11.17 -20.18
C VAL A 47 11.66 10.82 -21.62
N SER A 48 11.45 9.53 -21.90
CA SER A 48 10.70 9.12 -23.07
C SER A 48 9.22 9.48 -22.81
N ALA A 49 8.85 10.70 -23.20
CA ALA A 49 7.49 11.19 -23.15
C ALA A 49 6.76 10.81 -24.44
N ARG A 50 6.00 9.70 -24.40
CA ARG A 50 4.63 9.54 -24.98
C ARG A 50 4.19 8.07 -24.82
N ALA A 51 2.97 7.74 -24.42
CA ALA A 51 1.75 8.53 -24.26
C ALA A 51 1.04 8.22 -22.93
N PRO A 52 0.54 9.23 -22.19
CA PRO A 52 -0.45 9.00 -21.16
C PRO A 52 -1.83 8.91 -21.83
N THR A 53 -2.40 7.71 -21.90
CA THR A 53 -3.86 7.56 -22.01
C THR A 53 -4.41 6.98 -20.71
N HIS A 54 -4.09 7.65 -19.60
CA HIS A 54 -4.94 7.58 -18.42
C HIS A 54 -6.14 8.51 -18.62
N GLN A 55 -7.10 8.11 -19.47
CA GLN A 55 -8.43 8.71 -19.40
C GLN A 55 -9.14 8.12 -18.19
N MET A 56 -8.84 8.72 -17.04
CA MET A 56 -9.63 8.56 -15.83
C MET A 56 -11.02 9.16 -16.08
N MET A 57 -12.05 8.43 -15.64
CA MET A 57 -13.41 8.92 -15.45
C MET A 57 -14.19 9.23 -16.74
N ALA A 58 -14.72 8.19 -17.39
CA ALA A 58 -15.87 8.34 -18.29
C ALA A 58 -17.13 8.68 -17.45
N GLN A 59 -17.28 9.96 -17.09
CA GLN A 59 -18.52 10.47 -16.51
C GLN A 59 -19.59 10.76 -17.58
N ASN A 60 -19.23 10.85 -18.87
CA ASN A 60 -20.18 11.19 -19.92
C ASN A 60 -19.96 10.25 -21.11
N ASN A 61 -20.93 9.40 -21.45
CA ASN A 61 -21.14 8.61 -22.68
C ASN A 61 -20.00 8.46 -23.73
N GLN A 62 -18.75 8.35 -23.31
CA GLN A 62 -17.58 8.42 -24.19
C GLN A 62 -17.25 7.01 -24.64
N VAL A 63 -17.14 6.83 -25.96
CA VAL A 63 -16.73 5.57 -26.57
C VAL A 63 -15.30 5.27 -26.13
N VAL A 64 -15.11 4.23 -25.33
CA VAL A 64 -13.78 3.76 -24.92
C VAL A 64 -13.14 3.05 -26.10
N ARG A 65 -12.16 3.70 -26.75
CA ARG A 65 -11.34 3.11 -27.82
C ARG A 65 -10.00 2.63 -27.26
N VAL A 66 -9.57 1.44 -27.66
CA VAL A 66 -8.27 0.87 -27.32
C VAL A 66 -7.52 0.62 -28.61
N GLU A 67 -6.47 1.40 -28.84
CA GLU A 67 -5.62 1.32 -30.02
C GLU A 67 -4.21 0.89 -29.57
N VAL A 68 -3.59 -0.02 -30.31
CA VAL A 68 -2.23 -0.50 -30.05
C VAL A 68 -1.49 -0.50 -31.38
N GLU A 69 -0.48 0.35 -31.48
CA GLU A 69 0.45 0.37 -32.61
C GLU A 69 1.36 -0.86 -32.53
N ILE A 70 1.63 -1.46 -33.68
CA ILE A 70 2.46 -2.67 -33.82
C ILE A 70 3.75 -2.26 -34.53
N GLU A 71 4.88 -2.61 -33.94
CA GLU A 71 6.19 -2.39 -34.56
C GLU A 71 6.48 -3.49 -35.60
N ASN A 72 7.17 -3.12 -36.68
CA ASN A 72 7.51 -4.04 -37.76
C ASN A 72 8.49 -5.12 -37.27
N GLY A 73 8.11 -6.40 -37.45
CA GLY A 73 8.91 -7.56 -37.05
C GLY A 73 8.55 -8.13 -35.67
N GLU A 74 7.57 -7.57 -34.96
CA GLU A 74 7.10 -8.19 -33.72
C GLU A 74 6.22 -9.42 -33.99
N PRO A 75 6.38 -10.51 -33.21
CA PRO A 75 5.48 -11.65 -33.27
C PRO A 75 4.05 -11.21 -32.95
N LEU A 76 3.08 -11.66 -33.77
CA LEU A 76 1.65 -11.34 -33.61
C LEU A 76 1.15 -11.60 -32.17
N GLU A 77 1.62 -12.68 -31.54
CA GLU A 77 1.25 -13.02 -30.16
C GLU A 77 1.64 -11.95 -29.14
N LYS A 78 2.78 -11.27 -29.36
CA LYS A 78 3.25 -10.19 -28.49
C LYS A 78 2.33 -8.98 -28.60
N ALA A 79 1.91 -8.64 -29.82
CA ALA A 79 0.94 -7.57 -30.06
C ALA A 79 -0.42 -7.88 -29.40
N LEU A 80 -0.92 -9.12 -29.53
CA LEU A 80 -2.15 -9.56 -28.87
C LEU A 80 -2.07 -9.50 -27.34
N ARG A 81 -0.92 -9.86 -26.76
CA ARG A 81 -0.69 -9.75 -25.31
C ARG A 81 -0.74 -8.29 -24.84
N ARG A 82 -0.15 -7.35 -25.61
CA ARG A 82 -0.24 -5.90 -25.30
C ARG A 82 -1.66 -5.40 -25.42
N PHE A 83 -2.38 -5.78 -26.47
CA PHE A 83 -3.78 -5.41 -26.66
C PHE A 83 -4.68 -5.91 -25.51
N ARG A 84 -4.51 -7.17 -25.09
CA ARG A 84 -5.21 -7.73 -23.92
C ARG A 84 -4.88 -6.94 -22.65
N LYS A 85 -3.61 -6.58 -22.45
CA LYS A 85 -3.19 -5.77 -21.30
C LYS A 85 -3.81 -4.37 -21.34
N ALA A 86 -3.79 -3.68 -22.49
CA ALA A 86 -4.39 -2.36 -22.67
C ALA A 86 -5.91 -2.38 -22.43
N THR A 87 -6.61 -3.38 -22.99
CA THR A 87 -8.04 -3.61 -22.75
C THR A 87 -8.33 -3.84 -21.27
N ASN A 88 -7.54 -4.67 -20.58
CA ASN A 88 -7.70 -4.91 -19.15
C ASN A 88 -7.38 -3.67 -18.30
N MET A 89 -6.43 -2.83 -18.72
CA MET A 89 -6.07 -1.59 -18.03
C MET A 89 -7.20 -0.56 -18.11
N SER A 90 -7.84 -0.42 -19.27
CA SER A 90 -8.99 0.49 -19.43
C SER A 90 -10.19 0.09 -18.54
N GLY A 91 -10.32 -1.21 -18.22
CA GLY A 91 -11.31 -1.72 -17.25
C GLY A 91 -12.78 -1.64 -17.69
N HIS A 92 -13.07 -1.17 -18.91
CA HIS A 92 -14.44 -0.95 -19.39
C HIS A 92 -15.28 -2.25 -19.40
N LEU A 93 -14.69 -3.38 -19.83
CA LEU A 93 -15.38 -4.68 -19.81
C LEU A 93 -15.79 -5.11 -18.40
N ARG A 94 -15.01 -4.75 -17.37
CA ARG A 94 -15.36 -5.05 -15.98
C ARG A 94 -16.54 -4.19 -15.52
N LEU A 95 -16.54 -2.91 -15.88
CA LEU A 95 -17.64 -1.99 -15.56
C LEU A 95 -18.94 -2.42 -16.23
N LEU A 96 -18.89 -2.83 -17.50
CA LEU A 96 -20.06 -3.35 -18.22
C LEU A 96 -20.63 -4.60 -17.56
N ARG A 97 -19.78 -5.54 -17.13
CA ARG A 97 -20.24 -6.73 -16.37
C ARG A 97 -20.93 -6.34 -15.06
N ASN A 98 -20.37 -5.40 -14.31
CA ASN A 98 -20.98 -4.92 -13.06
C ASN A 98 -22.30 -4.18 -13.29
N ARG A 99 -22.48 -3.55 -14.46
CA ARG A 99 -23.70 -2.83 -14.84
C ARG A 99 -24.76 -3.72 -15.51
N LYS A 100 -24.40 -4.95 -15.90
CA LYS A 100 -25.31 -5.87 -16.60
C LYS A 100 -26.55 -6.22 -15.78
N GLN A 101 -26.41 -6.28 -14.46
CA GLN A 101 -27.49 -6.59 -13.52
C GLN A 101 -27.63 -5.46 -12.51
N PHE A 102 -28.83 -5.29 -11.97
CA PHE A 102 -29.06 -4.36 -10.88
C PHE A 102 -28.30 -4.82 -9.63
N GLU A 103 -27.58 -3.88 -9.00
CA GLU A 103 -26.86 -4.09 -7.75
C GLU A 103 -27.33 -3.03 -6.75
N SER A 104 -27.77 -3.48 -5.56
CA SER A 104 -28.23 -2.58 -4.50
C SER A 104 -27.08 -1.70 -3.98
N THR A 105 -27.40 -0.63 -3.25
CA THR A 105 -26.37 0.25 -2.67
C THR A 105 -25.51 -0.49 -1.64
N HIS A 106 -26.11 -1.44 -0.92
CA HIS A 106 -25.42 -2.31 0.02
C HIS A 106 -24.41 -3.22 -0.69
N ASP A 107 -24.84 -3.91 -1.75
CA ASP A 107 -23.98 -4.85 -2.47
C ASP A 107 -22.83 -4.13 -3.19
N LYS A 108 -23.11 -2.92 -3.71
CA LYS A 108 -22.08 -2.01 -4.23
C LYS A 108 -21.00 -1.72 -3.20
N LYS A 109 -21.35 -1.49 -1.92
CA LYS A 109 -20.38 -1.26 -0.83
C LYS A 109 -19.55 -2.51 -0.57
N ILE A 110 -20.19 -3.68 -0.46
CA ILE A 110 -19.50 -4.97 -0.26
C ILE A 110 -18.48 -5.21 -1.38
N ARG A 111 -18.91 -5.07 -2.64
CA ARG A 111 -18.04 -5.26 -3.79
C ARG A 111 -16.87 -4.29 -3.78
N LYS A 112 -17.12 -3.00 -3.60
CA LYS A 112 -16.04 -1.99 -3.56
C LYS A 112 -15.03 -2.28 -2.44
N ASN A 113 -15.51 -2.63 -1.24
CA ASN A 113 -14.66 -2.99 -0.11
C ASN A 113 -13.81 -4.22 -0.43
N LYS A 114 -14.42 -5.31 -0.91
CA LYS A 114 -13.72 -6.53 -1.32
C LYS A 114 -12.65 -6.25 -2.38
N GLU A 115 -12.98 -5.48 -3.40
CA GLU A 115 -12.04 -5.13 -4.47
C GLU A 115 -10.89 -4.25 -3.98
N SER A 116 -11.15 -3.33 -3.05
CA SER A 116 -10.12 -2.46 -2.47
C SER A 116 -9.13 -3.26 -1.62
N LEU A 117 -9.63 -4.18 -0.78
CA LEU A 117 -8.81 -5.06 0.06
C LEU A 117 -7.95 -5.98 -0.80
N GLN A 118 -8.51 -6.54 -1.87
CA GLN A 118 -7.75 -7.36 -2.82
C GLN A 118 -6.64 -6.56 -3.51
N ARG A 119 -6.90 -5.32 -3.92
CA ARG A 119 -5.89 -4.43 -4.52
C ARG A 119 -4.77 -4.13 -3.54
N LEU A 120 -5.11 -3.78 -2.29
CA LEU A 120 -4.13 -3.51 -1.24
C LEU A 120 -3.28 -4.75 -0.92
N ALA A 121 -3.90 -5.92 -0.81
CA ALA A 121 -3.18 -7.18 -0.57
C ALA A 121 -2.24 -7.55 -1.72
N ARG A 122 -2.61 -7.28 -2.98
CA ARG A 122 -1.70 -7.44 -4.13
C ARG A 122 -0.53 -6.46 -4.06
N ALA A 123 -0.80 -5.18 -3.77
CA ALA A 123 0.24 -4.15 -3.65
C ALA A 123 1.26 -4.50 -2.57
N ARG A 124 0.80 -4.96 -1.39
CA ARG A 124 1.67 -5.44 -0.29
C ARG A 124 2.56 -6.61 -0.72
N ARG A 125 1.98 -7.62 -1.39
CA ARG A 125 2.75 -8.77 -1.91
C ARG A 125 3.78 -8.35 -2.95
N SER A 126 3.40 -7.45 -3.87
CA SER A 126 4.35 -6.95 -4.88
C SER A 126 5.46 -6.07 -4.29
N ALA A 127 5.19 -5.34 -3.20
CA ALA A 127 6.22 -4.55 -2.52
C ALA A 127 7.26 -5.45 -1.86
N ARG A 128 6.83 -6.53 -1.19
CA ARG A 128 7.73 -7.53 -0.59
C ARG A 128 8.58 -8.24 -1.64
N ALA A 129 8.03 -8.56 -2.80
CA ALA A 129 8.76 -9.23 -3.86
C ALA A 129 9.80 -8.35 -4.58
N ARG A 130 9.81 -7.03 -4.32
CA ARG A 130 10.78 -6.07 -4.87
C ARG A 130 11.92 -5.75 -3.91
N GLN A 131 11.77 -6.08 -2.62
CA GLN A 131 12.82 -6.00 -1.61
C GLN A 131 13.67 -7.25 -1.68
#